data_AF-A0A954U7D3-F1
#
_entry.id   AF-A0A954U7D3-F1
#
_cell.length_a   1.000
_cell.length_b   1.000
_cell.length_c   1.000
_cell.angle_alpha   90.00
_cell.angle_beta   90.00
_cell.angle_gamma   90.00
#
_symmetry.space_group_name_H-M   'P 1'
#
loop_
_entity.id
_entity.type
_entity.pdbx_description
1 polymer ?
#
loop_
_entity_poly.entity_id
_entity_poly.type
_entity_poly.pdbx_seq_one_letter_code
_entity_poly.pdbx_strand_id
1 'polypeptide(L)'
;EIDLVRQGEYILAAPLNELPRYKLPAFEPTPYLVCVYRDTEPDRFEVYRAPLEESLPNIPVPLRRGERDVVLQLQPLVDDCYRDGRYHRINYQDDPQPPFDAHDACWLDNRLREQGRRK
;
A
#
# COMPACT_ATOMS: atom_id res chain seq x y z
N GLU A 1 -8.11 -3.16 -6.46
CA GLU A 1 -8.44 -2.89 -5.05
C GLU A 1 -7.17 -2.49 -4.30
N ILE A 2 -7.26 -1.53 -3.38
CA ILE A 2 -6.15 -1.15 -2.50
C ILE A 2 -6.60 -1.45 -1.08
N ASP A 3 -5.89 -2.34 -0.40
CA ASP A 3 -6.21 -2.69 0.98
C ASP A 3 -5.37 -1.85 1.96
N LEU A 4 -6.06 -1.13 2.84
CA LEU A 4 -5.50 -0.26 3.85
C LEU A 4 -5.68 -0.82 5.28
N VAL A 5 -6.18 -2.05 5.41
CA VAL A 5 -6.38 -2.73 6.70
C VAL A 5 -5.02 -3.13 7.28
N ARG A 6 -4.70 -2.53 8.43
CA ARG A 6 -3.44 -2.79 9.16
C ARG A 6 -3.57 -3.83 10.27
N GLN A 7 -4.80 -4.13 10.72
CA GLN A 7 -5.07 -5.16 11.73
C GLN A 7 -6.30 -5.97 11.32
N GLY A 8 -6.21 -7.28 11.47
CA GLY A 8 -7.19 -8.23 10.94
C GLY A 8 -6.71 -8.93 9.68
N GLU A 9 -7.61 -9.64 9.01
CA GLU A 9 -7.32 -10.27 7.72
C GLU A 9 -7.46 -9.27 6.59
N TYR A 10 -6.60 -9.36 5.57
CA TYR A 10 -6.73 -8.57 4.36
C TYR A 10 -8.07 -8.88 3.68
N ILE A 11 -8.78 -7.82 3.30
CA ILE A 11 -10.01 -7.91 2.51
C ILE A 11 -9.57 -7.59 1.07
N LEU A 12 -9.08 -8.62 0.39
CA LEU A 12 -8.75 -8.54 -1.03
C LEU A 12 -9.69 -9.45 -1.80
N ALA A 13 -10.07 -9.03 -3.01
CA ALA A 13 -10.76 -9.89 -3.97
C ALA A 13 -9.97 -11.18 -4.27
N ALA A 14 -8.65 -11.12 -4.17
CA ALA A 14 -7.79 -12.30 -4.22
C ALA A 14 -7.99 -13.15 -2.96
N PRO A 15 -8.26 -14.46 -3.08
CA PRO A 15 -8.41 -15.30 -1.90
C PRO A 15 -7.09 -15.30 -1.10
N LEU A 16 -7.18 -15.18 0.22
CA LEU A 16 -6.01 -15.02 1.12
C LEU A 16 -4.92 -16.07 0.88
N ASN A 17 -5.30 -17.30 0.53
CA ASN A 17 -4.39 -18.40 0.20
C ASN A 17 -3.59 -18.20 -1.10
N GLU A 18 -4.00 -17.27 -1.97
CA GLU A 18 -3.29 -16.85 -3.18
C GLU A 18 -2.40 -15.64 -2.94
N LEU A 19 -2.56 -14.94 -1.81
CA LEU A 19 -1.69 -13.83 -1.47
C LEU A 19 -0.25 -14.32 -1.22
N PRO A 20 0.76 -13.59 -1.73
CA PRO A 20 2.17 -13.97 -1.58
C PRO A 20 2.61 -14.24 -0.13
N ARG A 21 1.99 -13.57 0.85
CA ARG A 21 2.23 -13.77 2.29
C ARG A 21 2.09 -15.23 2.73
N TYR A 22 1.30 -16.04 2.01
CA TYR A 22 1.10 -17.47 2.29
C TYR A 22 1.76 -18.40 1.25
N LYS A 23 2.26 -17.87 0.12
CA LYS A 23 2.73 -18.69 -1.02
C LYS A 23 4.18 -18.50 -1.43
N LEU A 24 4.91 -17.49 -0.93
CA LEU A 24 6.32 -17.28 -1.31
C LEU A 24 7.22 -17.04 -0.09
N PRO A 25 8.24 -17.88 0.17
CA PRO A 25 9.18 -17.71 1.28
C PRO A 25 10.09 -16.48 1.16
N ALA A 26 10.03 -15.73 0.06
CA ALA A 26 10.80 -14.51 -0.19
C ALA A 26 9.95 -13.22 -0.17
N PHE A 27 8.65 -13.31 0.15
CA PHE A 27 7.81 -12.13 0.24
C PHE A 27 7.96 -11.50 1.63
N GLU A 28 8.76 -10.44 1.72
CA GLU A 28 8.84 -9.65 2.95
C GLU A 28 7.47 -9.05 3.28
N PRO A 29 7.00 -9.18 4.52
CA PRO A 29 5.77 -8.54 4.96
C PRO A 29 5.77 -7.05 4.62
N THR A 30 4.58 -6.53 4.34
CA THR A 30 4.35 -5.10 4.10
C THR A 30 2.97 -4.76 4.66
N PRO A 31 2.79 -3.56 5.22
CA PRO A 31 1.51 -3.18 5.83
C PRO A 31 0.40 -2.97 4.81
N TYR A 32 0.73 -2.75 3.54
CA TYR A 32 -0.25 -2.44 2.50
C TYR A 32 0.00 -3.23 1.21
N LEU A 33 -1.09 -3.58 0.54
CA LEU A 33 -1.09 -4.35 -0.69
C LEU A 33 -2.05 -3.71 -1.70
N VAL A 34 -1.67 -3.77 -2.97
CA VAL A 34 -2.54 -3.43 -4.09
C VAL A 34 -2.81 -4.68 -4.89
N CYS A 35 -4.09 -4.97 -5.14
CA CYS A 35 -4.52 -6.10 -5.95
C CYS A 35 -5.14 -5.62 -7.26
N VAL A 36 -4.70 -6.20 -8.37
CA VAL A 36 -5.29 -6.02 -9.69
C VAL A 36 -5.90 -7.35 -10.14
N TYR A 37 -7.17 -7.29 -10.51
CA TYR A 37 -7.91 -8.38 -11.13
C TYR A 37 -8.03 -8.12 -12.62
N ARG A 38 -7.84 -9.17 -13.43
CA ARG A 38 -7.97 -9.11 -14.89
C ARG A 38 -9.06 -10.06 -15.36
N ASP A 39 -10.05 -9.54 -16.05
CA ASP A 39 -11.14 -10.34 -16.63
C ASP A 39 -10.63 -11.39 -17.65
N THR A 40 -9.49 -11.15 -18.30
CA THR A 40 -8.86 -12.10 -19.22
C THR A 40 -8.16 -13.27 -18.54
N GLU A 41 -7.85 -13.15 -17.25
CA GLU A 41 -7.15 -14.15 -16.44
C GLU A 41 -7.91 -14.34 -15.12
N PRO A 42 -9.14 -14.87 -15.14
CA PRO A 42 -10.04 -14.86 -13.99
C PRO A 42 -9.55 -15.69 -12.80
N ASP A 43 -8.65 -16.64 -13.03
CA ASP A 43 -8.03 -17.50 -12.00
C ASP A 43 -6.71 -16.91 -11.45
N ARG A 44 -6.41 -15.64 -11.76
CA ARG A 44 -5.16 -15.01 -11.36
C ARG A 44 -5.38 -13.61 -10.82
N PHE A 45 -4.65 -13.32 -9.75
CA PHE A 45 -4.54 -11.99 -9.18
C PHE A 45 -3.09 -11.50 -9.26
N GLU A 46 -2.93 -10.22 -9.60
CA GLU A 46 -1.67 -9.51 -9.47
C GLU A 46 -1.67 -8.79 -8.13
N VAL A 47 -0.61 -8.95 -7.35
CA VAL A 47 -0.46 -8.34 -6.03
C VAL A 47 0.85 -7.57 -5.99
N TYR A 48 0.76 -6.29 -5.67
CA TYR A 48 1.89 -5.36 -5.56
C TYR A 48 2.08 -4.98 -4.08
N ARG A 49 3.34 -4.97 -3.64
CA ARG A 49 3.72 -4.47 -2.30
C ARG A 49 3.69 -2.94 -2.28
N ALA A 50 3.33 -2.38 -1.13
CA ALA A 50 3.42 -0.95 -0.85
C ALA A 50 4.02 -0.74 0.56
N PRO A 51 5.32 -1.02 0.75
CA PRO A 51 6.00 -0.77 2.03
C PRO A 51 6.07 0.73 2.29
N LEU A 52 6.08 1.12 3.57
CA LEU A 52 6.15 2.53 3.95
C LEU A 52 7.45 3.20 3.49
N GLU A 53 8.53 2.42 3.42
CA GLU A 53 9.88 2.94 3.16
C GLU A 53 10.12 3.33 1.70
N GLU A 54 9.27 2.88 0.79
CA GLU A 54 9.40 3.07 -0.65
C GLU A 54 8.27 3.93 -1.21
N SER A 55 8.49 4.47 -2.41
CA SER A 55 7.42 5.11 -3.16
C SER A 55 6.34 4.09 -3.51
N LEU A 56 5.07 4.51 -3.48
CA LEU A 56 3.96 3.68 -3.92
C LEU A 56 4.17 3.19 -5.37
N PRO A 57 3.82 1.93 -5.67
CA PRO A 57 4.06 1.33 -6.98
C PRO A 57 3.21 1.98 -8.07
N ASN A 58 3.75 1.97 -9.29
CA ASN A 58 2.98 2.24 -10.50
C ASN A 58 2.18 0.99 -10.88
N ILE A 59 0.86 1.12 -10.97
CA ILE A 59 -0.04 -0.02 -11.16
C ILE A 59 -0.53 -0.06 -12.61
N PRO A 60 -0.24 -1.11 -13.39
CA PRO A 60 -0.83 -1.29 -14.70
C PRO A 60 -2.30 -1.71 -14.52
N VAL A 61 -3.22 -0.84 -14.93
CA VAL A 61 -4.66 -1.09 -14.81
C VAL A 61 -5.18 -1.63 -16.15
N PRO A 62 -5.77 -2.84 -16.16
CA PRO A 62 -6.37 -3.39 -17.37
C PRO A 62 -7.56 -2.54 -17.79
N LEU A 63 -7.63 -2.24 -19.09
CA LEU A 63 -8.82 -1.67 -19.71
C LEU A 63 -9.68 -2.80 -20.30
N ARG A 64 -10.22 -2.62 -21.52
CA ARG A 64 -10.96 -3.68 -22.19
C ARG A 64 -10.00 -4.76 -22.68
N ARG A 65 -10.54 -5.97 -22.88
CA ARG A 65 -9.80 -7.08 -23.47
C ARG A 65 -9.15 -6.66 -24.79
N GLY A 66 -7.84 -6.86 -24.89
CA GLY A 66 -7.03 -6.53 -26.08
C GLY A 66 -6.49 -5.09 -26.12
N GLU A 67 -6.91 -4.23 -25.19
CA GLU A 67 -6.29 -2.92 -25.00
C GLU A 67 -5.04 -3.04 -24.13
N ARG A 68 -4.08 -2.14 -24.35
CA ARG A 68 -2.90 -2.05 -23.49
C ARG A 68 -3.29 -1.43 -22.16
N ASP A 69 -2.65 -1.92 -21.10
CA ASP A 69 -2.80 -1.37 -19.76
C ASP A 69 -2.42 0.12 -19.73
N VAL A 70 -3.16 0.87 -18.93
CA VAL A 70 -2.80 2.24 -18.55
C VAL A 70 -2.11 2.20 -17.20
N VAL A 71 -0.98 2.89 -17.08
CA VAL A 71 -0.22 2.94 -15.83
C VAL A 71 -0.82 4.01 -14.92
N LEU A 72 -1.35 3.58 -13.77
CA LEU A 72 -1.79 4.44 -12.69
C LEU A 72 -0.62 4.72 -11.75
N GLN A 73 -0.20 5.98 -11.69
CA GLN A 73 0.89 6.42 -10.80
C GLN A 73 0.32 6.77 -9.43
N LEU A 74 0.39 5.85 -8.46
CA LEU A 74 -0.26 6.03 -7.16
C LEU A 74 0.39 7.13 -6.31
N GLN A 75 1.72 7.22 -6.30
CA GLN A 75 2.43 8.20 -5.47
C GLN A 75 1.97 9.65 -5.70
N PRO A 76 2.00 10.20 -6.93
CA PRO A 76 1.60 11.60 -7.14
C PRO A 76 0.12 11.85 -6.79
N LEU A 77 -0.76 10.86 -6.98
CA LEU A 77 -2.17 10.99 -6.62
C LEU A 77 -2.36 11.09 -5.10
N VAL A 78 -1.60 10.31 -4.33
CA VAL A 78 -1.63 10.38 -2.87
C VAL A 78 -1.00 11.68 -2.36
N ASP A 79 0.09 12.13 -2.99
CA ASP A 79 0.73 13.41 -2.65
C ASP A 79 -0.21 14.60 -2.90
N ASP A 80 -0.95 14.57 -4.01
CA ASP A 80 -1.97 15.57 -4.34
C ASP A 80 -3.08 15.58 -3.29
N CYS A 81 -3.64 14.41 -2.97
CA CYS A 81 -4.62 14.26 -1.89
C CYS A 81 -4.09 14.79 -0.55
N TYR A 82 -2.82 14.53 -0.25
CA TYR A 82 -2.18 14.96 0.99
C TYR A 82 -2.09 16.48 1.10
N ARG A 83 -1.63 17.12 0.02
CA ARG A 83 -1.51 18.57 -0.07
C ARG A 83 -2.89 19.22 0.01
N ASP A 84 -3.83 18.76 -0.79
CA ASP A 84 -5.15 19.38 -0.94
C ASP A 84 -6.01 19.18 0.33
N GLY A 85 -5.90 18.02 0.97
CA GLY A 85 -6.48 17.73 2.28
C GLY A 85 -5.79 18.44 3.45
N ARG A 86 -4.66 19.13 3.20
CA ARG A 86 -3.84 19.83 4.20
C ARG A 86 -3.41 18.90 5.35
N TYR A 87 -3.09 17.65 5.05
CA TYR A 87 -2.70 16.66 6.05
C TYR A 87 -1.36 16.97 6.73
N HIS A 88 -0.61 17.95 6.23
CA HIS A 88 0.51 18.56 6.96
C HIS A 88 0.11 19.15 8.33
N ARG A 89 -1.19 19.29 8.63
CA ARG A 89 -1.73 19.76 9.91
C ARG A 89 -2.07 18.65 10.90
N ILE A 90 -1.98 17.38 10.49
CA ILE A 90 -2.18 16.25 11.41
C ILE A 90 -1.17 16.34 12.56
N ASN A 91 -1.61 15.98 13.77
CA ASN A 91 -0.72 15.87 14.92
C ASN A 91 0.12 14.60 14.81
N TYR A 92 1.36 14.72 14.33
CA TYR A 92 2.30 13.60 14.20
C TYR A 92 3.01 13.22 15.52
N GLN A 93 2.66 13.87 16.64
CA GLN A 93 3.17 13.47 17.95
C GLN A 93 2.49 12.18 18.45
N ASP A 94 1.24 11.95 18.06
CA ASP A 94 0.49 10.77 18.47
C ASP A 94 0.89 9.56 17.61
N ASP A 95 0.91 8.37 18.21
CA ASP A 95 1.17 7.14 17.47
C ASP A 95 -0.02 6.76 16.58
N PRO A 96 0.24 6.29 15.34
CA PRO A 96 -0.82 5.82 14.46
C PRO A 96 -1.69 4.77 15.14
N GLN A 97 -3.00 4.88 14.96
CA GLN A 97 -3.97 3.87 15.41
C GLN A 97 -4.65 3.23 14.19
N PRO A 98 -4.65 1.90 14.05
CA PRO A 98 -3.91 0.92 14.85
C PRO A 98 -2.38 1.09 14.74
N PRO A 99 -1.60 0.55 15.69
CA PRO A 99 -0.14 0.60 15.65
C PRO A 99 0.41 -0.19 14.47
N PHE A 100 1.57 0.24 13.97
CA PHE A 100 2.40 -0.55 13.06
C PHE A 100 3.18 -1.63 13.82
N ASP A 101 3.77 -2.57 13.09
CA ASP A 101 4.76 -3.47 13.70
C ASP A 101 6.02 -2.71 14.14
N ALA A 102 6.90 -3.40 14.87
CA ALA A 102 8.07 -2.76 15.47
C ALA A 102 9.05 -2.19 14.44
N HIS A 103 9.15 -2.79 13.25
CA HIS A 103 10.06 -2.34 12.21
C HIS A 103 9.53 -1.06 11.56
N ASP A 104 8.29 -1.10 11.07
CA ASP A 104 7.62 0.03 10.45
C ASP A 104 7.45 1.21 11.41
N ALA A 105 7.14 0.94 12.69
CA ALA A 105 7.01 1.98 13.71
C ALA A 105 8.35 2.68 13.98
N CYS A 106 9.46 1.93 14.03
CA CYS A 106 10.80 2.49 14.21
C CYS A 106 11.20 3.35 13.00
N TRP A 107 10.97 2.87 11.79
CA TRP A 107 11.22 3.64 10.57
C TRP A 107 10.41 4.95 10.56
N LEU A 108 9.11 4.87 10.88
CA LEU A 108 8.22 6.02 10.89
C LEU A 108 8.65 7.07 11.93
N ASP A 109 9.02 6.65 13.14
CA ASP A 109 9.48 7.56 14.20
C ASP A 109 10.74 8.30 13.77
N ASN A 110 11.73 7.60 13.21
CA ASN A 110 12.95 8.19 12.67
C ASN A 110 12.64 9.21 11.57
N ARG A 111 11.79 8.86 10.61
CA ARG A 111 11.38 9.78 9.53
C ARG A 111 10.67 11.02 10.06
N LEU A 112 9.75 10.87 11.02
CA LEU A 112 9.04 12.01 11.60
C LEU A 112 9.97 12.93 12.39
N ARG A 113 10.97 12.39 13.08
CA ARG A 113 12.02 13.16 13.77
C ARG A 113 12.91 13.91 12.78
N GLU A 114 13.38 13.25 11.72
CA GLU A 114 14.16 13.89 10.63
C GLU A 114 13.43 15.09 10.01
N GLN A 115 12.11 14.97 9.86
CA GLN A 115 11.25 16.02 9.31
C GLN A 115 10.80 17.06 10.35
N GLY A 116 11.25 16.96 11.61
CA GLY A 116 10.86 17.86 12.70
C GLY A 116 9.38 17.78 13.09
N ARG A 117 8.68 16.71 12.68
CA ARG A 117 7.24 16.49 12.91
C ARG A 117 6.95 15.79 14.23
N ARG A 118 7.96 15.12 14.80
CA ARG A 118 7.91 14.44 16.10
C ARG A 118 9.15 14.82 16.92
N LYS A 119 8.96 15.05 18.22
CA LYS A 119 10.03 15.47 19.14
C LYS A 119 10.62 14.32 19.93
#